data_AF-A0A7G2M5K3-F1
#
_entry.id   AF-A0A7G2M5K3-F1
#
_cell.length_a   1.000
_cell.length_b   1.000
_cell.length_c   1.000
_cell.angle_alpha   90.00
_cell.angle_beta   90.00
_cell.angle_gamma   90.00
#
_symmetry.space_group_name_H-M   'P 1'
#
loop_
_entity.id
_entity.type
_entity.pdbx_description
1 polymer ?
#
loop_
_entity_poly.entity_id
_entity_poly.type
_entity_poly.pdbx_seq_one_letter_code
_entity_poly.pdbx_strand_id
1 'polypeptide(L)' 'MCKRLILTHHKNLNRGDYLIDDRENNGAGQFEGELILFGSDKFPDWNKVQDYLL' A
#
# COMPACT_ATOMS: atom_id res chain seq x y z
N MET A 1 -17.24 1.44 -16.76
CA MET A 1 -16.77 1.35 -15.36
C MET A 1 -15.63 0.35 -15.32
N CYS A 2 -14.37 0.81 -15.33
CA CYS A 2 -13.23 -0.11 -15.26
C CYS A 2 -13.17 -0.70 -13.85
N LYS A 3 -13.15 -2.04 -13.73
CA LYS A 3 -12.90 -2.72 -12.46
C LYS A 3 -11.46 -2.41 -12.05
N ARG A 4 -11.28 -1.72 -10.92
CA ARG A 4 -9.95 -1.40 -10.35
C ARG A 4 -9.45 -2.52 -9.43
N LEU A 5 -9.77 -3.77 -9.77
CA LEU A 5 -9.40 -4.94 -8.98
C LEU A 5 -8.26 -5.68 -9.69
N ILE A 6 -7.13 -5.78 -9.02
CA ILE A 6 -6.01 -6.63 -9.41
C ILE A 6 -5.91 -7.73 -8.36
N LEU A 7 -5.95 -8.99 -8.78
CA LEU A 7 -5.76 -10.16 -7.91
C LEU A 7 -4.35 -10.72 -8.14
N THR A 8 -3.49 -10.67 -7.13
CA THR A 8 -2.12 -11.18 -7.22
C THR A 8 -1.57 -11.53 -5.84
N HIS A 9 -0.66 -12.50 -5.80
CA HIS A 9 0.18 -12.79 -4.64
C HIS A 9 1.53 -12.07 -4.67
N HIS A 10 1.86 -11.40 -5.78
CA HIS A 10 3.15 -10.73 -5.98
C HIS A 10 2.93 -9.22 -6.12
N LYS A 11 2.79 -8.52 -4.99
CA LYS A 11 2.49 -7.08 -4.96
C LYS A 11 3.62 -6.23 -5.54
N ASN A 12 4.87 -6.69 -5.45
CA ASN A 12 6.04 -6.07 -6.05
C ASN A 12 6.01 -5.96 -7.58
N LEU A 13 5.16 -6.74 -8.26
CA LEU A 13 5.00 -6.67 -9.71
C LEU A 13 3.98 -5.60 -10.14
N ASN A 14 3.18 -5.09 -9.20
CA ASN A 14 2.31 -3.95 -9.47
C ASN A 14 3.16 -2.68 -9.60
N ARG A 15 2.63 -1.68 -10.32
CA ARG A 15 3.26 -0.38 -10.49
C ARG A 15 2.31 0.71 -10.01
N GLY A 16 2.82 1.60 -9.19
CA GLY A 16 2.10 2.73 -8.63
C GLY A 16 2.98 3.48 -7.64
N ASP A 17 2.59 4.69 -7.30
CA ASP A 17 3.38 5.55 -6.40
C ASP A 17 3.28 5.09 -4.94
N TYR A 18 2.12 4.53 -4.54
CA TYR A 18 1.83 4.12 -3.17
C TYR A 18 1.18 2.73 -3.12
N LEU A 19 1.54 1.97 -2.08
CA LEU A 19 0.85 0.75 -1.64
C LEU A 19 0.51 0.92 -0.16
N ILE A 20 -0.77 0.83 0.20
CA ILE A 20 -1.20 0.83 1.61
C ILE A 20 -1.52 -0.62 1.98
N ASP A 21 -0.80 -1.17 2.95
CA ASP A 21 -0.91 -2.58 3.37
C ASP A 21 -0.64 -2.69 4.87
N ASP A 22 -1.15 -3.73 5.55
CA ASP A 22 -0.91 -3.94 6.98
C ASP A 22 0.39 -4.73 7.24
N ARG A 23 1.01 -5.29 6.18
CA ARG A 23 2.20 -6.17 6.28
C ARG A 23 3.12 -6.01 5.08
N GLU A 24 4.39 -6.37 5.28
CA GLU A 24 5.43 -6.36 4.23
C GLU A 24 5.48 -7.65 3.39
N ASN A 25 4.64 -8.64 3.70
CA ASN A 25 4.65 -9.95 3.04
C ASN A 25 4.16 -9.88 1.57
N ASN A 26 4.41 -10.96 0.82
CA ASN A 26 3.87 -11.15 -0.54
C ASN A 26 4.29 -10.05 -1.54
N GLY A 27 5.52 -9.58 -1.43
CA GLY A 27 6.05 -8.54 -2.32
C GLY A 27 5.75 -7.12 -1.87
N ALA A 28 5.05 -6.88 -0.75
CA ALA A 28 4.73 -5.52 -0.31
C ALA A 28 5.99 -4.76 0.13
N GLY A 29 6.90 -5.40 0.88
CA GLY A 29 8.18 -4.78 1.27
C GLY A 29 9.15 -4.54 0.12
N GLN A 30 8.91 -5.14 -1.05
CA GLN A 30 9.69 -4.93 -2.28
C GLN A 30 8.91 -4.12 -3.32
N PHE A 31 7.83 -3.45 -2.93
CA PHE A 31 7.10 -2.57 -3.82
C PHE A 31 8.00 -1.40 -4.24
N GLU A 32 8.01 -1.07 -5.53
CA GLU A 32 8.91 -0.04 -6.08
C GLU A 32 8.49 1.38 -5.68
N GLY A 33 7.19 1.59 -5.43
CA GLY A 33 6.68 2.83 -4.83
C GLY A 33 6.79 2.82 -3.31
N GLU A 34 6.20 3.81 -2.64
CA GLU A 34 6.20 3.88 -1.19
C GLU A 34 5.20 2.89 -0.59
N LEU A 35 5.66 2.04 0.33
CA LEU A 35 4.80 1.23 1.18
C LEU A 35 4.38 2.05 2.41
N ILE A 36 3.09 2.35 2.51
CA ILE A 36 2.44 2.89 3.70
C ILE A 36 1.99 1.70 4.56
N LEU A 37 2.76 1.41 5.61
CA LEU A 37 2.46 0.34 6.55
C LEU A 37 1.34 0.77 7.52
N PHE A 38 0.12 0.34 7.22
CA PHE A 38 -1.07 0.68 8.00
C PHE A 38 -1.06 -0.01 9.38
N GLY A 39 -1.43 0.74 10.42
CA GLY A 39 -1.38 0.28 11.81
C GLY A 39 0.02 0.38 12.45
N SER A 40 0.99 0.96 11.76
CA SER A 40 2.31 1.29 12.33
C SER A 40 2.28 2.58 13.15
N ASP A 41 3.35 2.87 13.89
CA ASP A 41 3.48 4.13 14.64
C ASP A 41 3.37 5.38 13.75
N LYS A 42 3.83 5.29 12.49
CA LYS A 42 3.78 6.40 11.52
C LYS A 42 2.38 6.55 10.89
N PHE A 43 1.67 5.44 10.68
CA PHE A 43 0.36 5.41 10.05
C PHE A 43 -0.62 4.55 10.86
N PRO A 44 -1.02 5.00 12.06
CA PRO A 44 -1.84 4.19 12.97
C PRO A 44 -3.28 4.00 12.50
N ASP A 45 -3.80 4.93 11.68
CA ASP A 45 -5.18 4.94 11.22
C ASP A 45 -5.37 5.65 9.87
N TRP A 46 -6.60 5.63 9.37
CA TRP A 46 -6.97 6.26 8.09
C TRP A 46 -6.85 7.77 8.09
N ASN A 47 -7.04 8.45 9.24
CA ASN A 47 -6.90 9.90 9.28
C ASN A 47 -5.45 10.29 9.00
N LYS A 48 -4.48 9.56 9.57
CA LYS A 48 -3.06 9.79 9.31
C LYS A 48 -2.65 9.48 7.87
N VAL A 49 -3.24 8.44 7.27
CA VAL A 49 -3.01 8.14 5.84
C VAL A 49 -3.59 9.25 4.95
N GLN A 50 -4.79 9.75 5.26
CA GLN A 50 -5.41 10.84 4.52
C GLN A 50 -4.64 12.15 4.65
N ASP A 51 -4.23 12.52 5.87
CA ASP A 51 -3.38 13.70 6.15
C ASP A 51 -2.08 13.70 5.32
N TYR A 52 -1.58 12.51 4.98
CA TYR A 52 -0.34 12.35 4.24
C TYR A 52 -0.52 12.41 2.72
N LEU A 53 -1.65 11.92 2.20
CA LEU A 53 -1.90 11.76 0.76
C LEU A 53 -2.74 12.88 0.13
N LEU A 54 -3.39 13.73 0.93
CA LEU A 54 -4.30 14.80 0.50
C LEU A 54 -3.78 16.18 0.90
#